data_AF-A0A535BTW6-F1
#
_entry.id   AF-A0A535BTW6-F1
#
_cell.length_a   1.000
_cell.length_b   1.000
_cell.length_c   1.000
_cell.angle_alpha   90.00
_cell.angle_beta   90.00
_cell.angle_gamma   90.00
#
_symmetry.space_group_name_H-M   'P 1'
#
loop_
_entity.id
_entity.type
_entity.pdbx_description
1 polymer ?
#
loop_
_entity_poly.entity_id
_entity_poly.type
_entity_poly.pdbx_seq_one_letter_code
_entity_poly.pdbx_strand_id
1 'polypeptide(L)'
;MAAVESALAEERQKAAEAQQVLAEQRPAAVTRAEASEQTTEQMPGGEAAFGLMPLVGFRGTDLFNISQQMVAQAIKQPPLALKHYTNFLLEMGRVMTGQSTVEPDAKDKRFTDEVWRTNAYYHALLQTYLTWQQSFNAFIDDADLDKKDADRARFVLSLFADTVAPSNTLLGNPVAMKKMYETGGASLVKGLTHMLEDLANNGGMPSQVNMKAFQVGKDLALSPGAVLIVPPQVNKFYVMDLSPNKSIIRYLVANGQQVFAISWRNPTPQQRAWGFETYDRAILEAMEAVRAITQSPDVNITGSCLGGMTLATLLGHL
;
A
#
# COMPACT_ATOMS: atom_id res chain seq x y z
N MET A 1 -7.51 43.20 31.18
CA MET A 1 -8.42 42.66 30.15
C MET A 1 -8.24 43.35 28.81
N ALA A 2 -8.34 44.69 28.73
CA ALA A 2 -8.12 45.43 27.47
C ALA A 2 -6.77 45.16 26.76
N ALA A 3 -5.66 45.04 27.50
CA ALA A 3 -4.34 44.73 26.93
C ALA A 3 -4.20 43.27 26.41
N VAL A 4 -5.01 42.35 26.95
CA VAL A 4 -5.03 40.95 26.51
C VAL A 4 -5.90 40.82 25.26
N GLU A 5 -7.00 41.55 25.20
CA GLU A 5 -7.84 41.63 24.00
C GLU A 5 -7.12 42.30 22.83
N SER A 6 -6.30 43.33 23.07
CA SER A 6 -5.51 43.96 22.01
C SER A 6 -4.42 43.02 21.48
N ALA A 7 -3.75 42.26 22.35
CA ALA A 7 -2.75 41.28 21.93
C ALA A 7 -3.37 40.11 21.15
N LEU A 8 -4.57 39.64 21.56
CA LEU A 8 -5.33 38.63 20.84
C LEU A 8 -5.85 39.14 19.48
N ALA A 9 -6.21 40.41 19.38
CA ALA A 9 -6.61 41.01 18.10
C ALA A 9 -5.42 41.08 17.12
N GLU A 10 -4.24 41.42 17.62
CA GLU A 10 -3.01 41.49 16.82
C GLU A 10 -2.56 40.09 16.33
N GLU A 11 -2.65 39.07 17.19
CA GLU A 11 -2.40 37.67 16.83
C GLU A 11 -3.40 37.15 15.79
N ARG A 12 -4.70 37.48 15.93
CA ARG A 12 -5.73 37.12 14.95
C ARG A 12 -5.49 37.77 13.59
N GLN A 13 -4.99 38.99 13.58
CA GLN A 13 -4.66 39.70 12.36
C GLN A 13 -3.45 39.08 11.66
N LYS A 14 -2.38 38.76 12.40
CA LYS A 14 -1.21 38.02 11.86
C LYS A 14 -1.61 36.64 11.33
N ALA A 15 -2.51 35.94 12.01
CA ALA A 15 -3.02 34.64 11.56
C ALA A 15 -3.86 34.76 10.27
N ALA A 16 -4.67 35.81 10.14
CA ALA A 16 -5.47 36.07 8.95
C ALA A 16 -4.59 36.42 7.75
N GLU A 17 -3.58 37.28 7.94
CA GLU A 17 -2.60 37.64 6.91
C GLU A 17 -1.77 36.42 6.47
N ALA A 18 -1.35 35.58 7.42
CA ALA A 18 -0.65 34.33 7.12
C ALA A 18 -1.53 33.35 6.31
N GLN A 19 -2.83 33.25 6.62
CA GLN A 19 -3.77 32.44 5.85
C GLN A 19 -4.01 32.98 4.44
N GLN A 20 -4.04 34.30 4.28
CA GLN A 20 -4.21 34.95 2.98
C GLN A 20 -2.98 34.73 2.09
N VAL A 21 -1.77 34.88 2.64
CA VAL A 21 -0.52 34.55 1.96
C VAL A 21 -0.48 33.06 1.59
N LEU A 22 -0.93 32.17 2.48
CA LEU A 22 -1.01 30.74 2.19
C LEU A 22 -2.03 30.41 1.08
N ALA A 23 -3.13 31.17 1.00
CA ALA A 23 -4.17 31.01 -0.01
C ALA A 23 -3.70 31.52 -1.38
N GLU A 24 -2.97 32.63 -1.42
CA GLU A 24 -2.36 33.18 -2.64
C GLU A 24 -1.20 32.32 -3.17
N GLN A 25 -0.43 31.68 -2.27
CA GLN A 25 0.63 30.74 -2.62
C GLN A 25 0.12 29.34 -2.99
N ARG A 26 -1.19 29.10 -2.91
CA ARG A 26 -1.81 27.84 -3.31
C ARG A 26 -2.14 27.94 -4.80
N PRO A 27 -1.30 27.41 -5.73
CA PRO A 27 -1.73 27.33 -7.12
C PRO A 27 -3.04 26.55 -7.16
N ALA A 28 -3.94 26.96 -8.07
CA ALA A 28 -5.21 26.27 -8.33
C ALA A 28 -4.95 24.77 -8.32
N ALA A 29 -5.68 24.04 -7.47
CA ALA A 29 -5.41 22.65 -7.15
C ALA A 29 -5.38 21.82 -8.44
N VAL A 30 -4.17 21.59 -8.95
CA VAL A 30 -3.87 20.64 -9.99
C VAL A 30 -4.45 19.32 -9.51
N THR A 31 -5.33 18.74 -10.32
CA THR A 31 -6.01 17.51 -9.89
C THR A 31 -4.95 16.42 -9.64
N ARG A 32 -5.25 15.50 -8.71
CA ARG A 32 -4.31 14.46 -8.24
C ARG A 32 -3.63 13.67 -9.38
N ALA A 33 -4.27 13.59 -10.55
CA ALA A 33 -3.73 12.98 -11.76
C ALA A 33 -2.61 13.82 -12.41
N GLU A 34 -2.87 15.11 -12.62
CA GLU A 34 -1.96 16.07 -13.27
C GLU A 34 -0.72 16.36 -12.42
N ALA A 35 -0.85 16.38 -11.09
CA ALA A 35 0.29 16.58 -10.19
C ALA A 35 1.26 15.38 -10.23
N SER A 36 0.74 14.16 -10.43
CA SER A 36 1.58 12.97 -10.62
C SER A 36 2.25 12.95 -12.00
N GLU A 37 1.57 13.45 -13.04
CA GLU A 37 2.13 13.58 -14.40
C GLU A 37 3.27 14.59 -14.42
N GLN A 38 3.07 15.80 -13.88
CA GLN A 38 4.12 16.83 -13.84
C GLN A 38 5.33 16.40 -13.01
N THR A 39 5.13 15.69 -11.91
CA THR A 39 6.24 15.22 -11.06
C THR A 39 7.03 14.10 -11.75
N THR A 40 6.40 13.33 -12.64
CA THR A 40 7.05 12.24 -13.38
C THR A 40 7.78 12.74 -14.63
N GLU A 41 7.21 13.71 -15.35
CA GLU A 41 7.82 14.31 -16.55
C GLU A 41 8.96 15.29 -16.24
N GLN A 42 8.95 15.97 -15.09
CA GLN A 42 9.92 17.04 -14.79
C GLN A 42 11.17 16.60 -14.01
N MET A 43 11.30 15.32 -13.66
CA MET A 43 12.53 14.81 -13.02
C MET A 43 13.49 14.24 -14.07
N PRO A 44 14.63 14.90 -14.37
CA PRO A 44 15.69 14.27 -15.14
C PRO A 44 16.23 13.11 -14.30
N GLY A 45 15.94 11.87 -14.71
CA GLY A 45 16.26 10.65 -13.97
C GLY A 45 15.09 10.01 -13.21
N GLY A 46 13.89 10.60 -13.23
CA GLY A 46 12.66 9.98 -12.69
C GLY A 46 12.31 8.68 -13.43
N GLU A 47 12.47 8.65 -14.76
CA GLU A 47 12.36 7.43 -15.55
C GLU A 47 13.44 6.38 -15.22
N ALA A 48 14.64 6.80 -14.80
CA ALA A 48 15.70 5.85 -14.42
C ALA A 48 15.47 5.25 -13.02
N ALA A 49 14.93 6.03 -12.08
CA ALA A 49 14.65 5.58 -10.72
C ALA A 49 13.31 4.81 -10.60
N PHE A 50 12.30 5.17 -11.39
CA PHE A 50 10.95 4.61 -11.31
C PHE A 50 10.52 3.81 -12.55
N GLY A 51 11.17 3.97 -13.71
CA GLY A 51 10.86 3.21 -14.93
C GLY A 51 11.23 1.73 -14.86
N LEU A 52 11.91 1.31 -13.79
CA LEU A 52 12.14 -0.10 -13.46
C LEU A 52 10.99 -0.75 -12.69
N MET A 53 9.97 0.02 -12.28
CA MET A 53 8.80 -0.50 -11.58
C MET A 53 7.61 -0.57 -12.55
N PRO A 54 7.16 -1.77 -12.97
CA PRO A 54 6.06 -1.93 -13.95
C PRO A 54 4.74 -1.27 -13.53
N LEU A 55 4.60 -0.94 -12.25
CA LEU A 55 3.41 -0.45 -11.58
C LEU A 55 3.32 1.08 -11.48
N VAL A 56 4.40 1.81 -11.77
CA VAL A 56 4.38 3.28 -11.69
C VAL A 56 3.54 3.83 -12.83
N GLY A 57 2.47 4.55 -12.49
CA GLY A 57 1.54 5.15 -13.44
C GLY A 57 0.40 4.24 -13.94
N PHE A 58 0.21 3.04 -13.37
CA PHE A 58 -0.89 2.13 -13.74
C PHE A 58 -2.26 2.73 -13.37
N ARG A 59 -3.14 2.94 -14.37
CA ARG A 59 -4.48 3.52 -14.22
C ARG A 59 -5.57 2.44 -14.39
N GLY A 60 -6.77 2.71 -13.87
CA GLY A 60 -7.92 1.82 -14.07
C GLY A 60 -8.29 1.63 -15.54
N THR A 61 -7.98 2.60 -16.42
CA THR A 61 -8.11 2.48 -17.87
C THR A 61 -7.13 1.49 -18.48
N ASP A 62 -5.95 1.33 -17.89
CA ASP A 62 -4.93 0.41 -18.40
C ASP A 62 -5.39 -1.04 -18.27
N LEU A 63 -6.09 -1.39 -17.17
CA LEU A 63 -6.70 -2.71 -16.98
C LEU A 63 -7.58 -3.12 -18.17
N PHE A 64 -8.42 -2.19 -18.64
CA PHE A 64 -9.30 -2.40 -19.77
C PHE A 64 -8.52 -2.50 -21.09
N ASN A 65 -7.59 -1.57 -21.33
CA ASN A 65 -6.78 -1.53 -22.54
C ASN A 65 -5.94 -2.81 -22.71
N ILE A 66 -5.29 -3.27 -21.64
CA ILE A 66 -4.48 -4.49 -21.63
C ILE A 66 -5.37 -5.71 -21.91
N SER A 67 -6.53 -5.78 -21.28
CA SER A 67 -7.49 -6.87 -21.51
C SER A 67 -7.94 -6.91 -22.98
N GLN A 68 -8.23 -5.74 -23.59
CA GLN A 68 -8.54 -5.64 -25.01
C GLN A 68 -7.36 -6.03 -25.91
N GLN A 69 -6.13 -5.62 -25.56
CA GLN A 69 -4.92 -6.01 -26.27
C GLN A 69 -4.69 -7.52 -26.25
N MET A 70 -4.90 -8.18 -25.10
CA MET A 70 -4.80 -9.64 -24.98
C MET A 70 -5.80 -10.37 -25.88
N VAL A 71 -7.05 -9.91 -25.92
CA VAL A 71 -8.07 -10.44 -26.84
C VAL A 71 -7.66 -10.19 -28.30
N ALA A 72 -7.16 -8.99 -28.61
CA ALA A 72 -6.69 -8.66 -29.95
C ALA A 72 -5.51 -9.54 -30.39
N GLN A 73 -4.56 -9.85 -29.50
CA GLN A 73 -3.46 -10.77 -29.79
C GLN A 73 -3.95 -12.18 -30.05
N ALA A 74 -4.92 -12.67 -29.28
CA ALA A 74 -5.53 -13.98 -29.52
C ALA A 74 -6.23 -14.07 -30.89
N ILE A 75 -6.88 -12.99 -31.33
CA ILE A 75 -7.51 -12.89 -32.65
C ILE A 75 -6.47 -12.77 -33.78
N LYS A 76 -5.42 -11.96 -33.57
CA LYS A 76 -4.34 -11.75 -34.56
C LYS A 76 -3.46 -12.98 -34.75
N GLN A 77 -3.37 -13.85 -33.73
CA GLN A 77 -2.53 -15.03 -33.75
C GLN A 77 -3.34 -16.33 -33.52
N PRO A 78 -4.23 -16.73 -34.45
CA PRO A 78 -5.05 -17.94 -34.28
C PRO A 78 -4.24 -19.23 -34.01
N PRO A 79 -3.08 -19.48 -34.67
CA PRO A 79 -2.28 -20.66 -34.38
C PRO A 79 -1.73 -20.67 -32.93
N LEU A 80 -1.36 -19.49 -32.41
CA LEU A 80 -0.87 -19.36 -31.04
C LEU A 80 -2.00 -19.60 -30.03
N ALA A 81 -3.16 -18.96 -30.24
CA ALA A 81 -4.33 -19.16 -29.39
C ALA A 81 -4.76 -20.65 -29.37
N LEU A 82 -4.77 -21.31 -30.53
CA LEU A 82 -5.08 -22.73 -30.64
C LEU A 82 -4.06 -23.59 -29.89
N LYS A 83 -2.75 -23.33 -30.04
CA LYS A 83 -1.68 -24.04 -29.31
C LYS A 83 -1.92 -24.01 -27.79
N HIS A 84 -2.10 -22.82 -27.21
CA HIS A 84 -2.30 -22.70 -25.77
C HIS A 84 -3.63 -23.28 -25.30
N TYR A 85 -4.69 -23.16 -26.10
CA TYR A 85 -5.97 -23.80 -25.81
C TYR A 85 -5.85 -25.33 -25.81
N THR A 86 -5.17 -25.92 -26.80
CA THR A 86 -4.95 -27.37 -26.85
C THR A 86 -4.08 -27.86 -25.70
N ASN A 87 -3.03 -27.12 -25.33
CA ASN A 87 -2.19 -27.46 -24.18
C ASN A 87 -3.00 -27.41 -22.88
N PHE A 88 -3.83 -26.38 -22.70
CA PHE A 88 -4.74 -26.29 -21.57
C PHE A 88 -5.69 -27.49 -21.50
N LEU A 89 -6.29 -27.92 -22.63
CA LEU A 89 -7.16 -29.09 -22.67
C LEU A 89 -6.43 -30.40 -22.32
N LEU A 90 -5.19 -30.58 -22.79
CA LEU A 90 -4.37 -31.74 -22.47
C LEU A 90 -4.01 -31.79 -20.97
N GLU A 91 -3.60 -30.66 -20.40
CA GLU A 91 -3.36 -30.57 -18.96
C GLU A 91 -4.64 -30.77 -18.16
N MET A 92 -5.78 -30.23 -18.60
CA MET A 92 -7.06 -30.50 -17.95
C MET A 92 -7.42 -32.00 -17.96
N GLY A 93 -7.10 -32.72 -19.04
CA GLY A 93 -7.17 -34.17 -19.06
C GLY A 93 -6.34 -34.81 -17.94
N ARG A 94 -5.10 -34.35 -17.74
CA ARG A 94 -4.23 -34.83 -16.66
C ARG A 94 -4.75 -34.48 -15.27
N VAL A 95 -5.34 -33.29 -15.08
CA VAL A 95 -6.00 -32.90 -13.83
C VAL A 95 -7.12 -33.88 -13.50
N MET A 96 -7.99 -34.18 -14.47
CA MET A 96 -9.10 -35.12 -14.29
C MET A 96 -8.63 -36.55 -13.99
N THR A 97 -7.47 -36.95 -14.52
CA THR A 97 -6.86 -38.26 -14.22
C THR A 97 -5.97 -38.26 -12.96
N GLY A 98 -5.82 -37.13 -12.27
CA GLY A 98 -4.95 -37.00 -11.09
C GLY A 98 -3.44 -37.09 -11.38
N GLN A 99 -3.02 -36.86 -12.63
CA GLN A 99 -1.64 -36.93 -13.09
C GLN A 99 -0.96 -35.57 -13.19
N SER A 100 -1.71 -34.48 -12.98
CA SER A 100 -1.14 -33.13 -12.99
C SER A 100 -0.16 -32.95 -11.85
N THR A 101 0.99 -32.36 -12.14
CA THR A 101 2.09 -32.12 -11.18
C THR A 101 2.33 -30.63 -10.94
N VAL A 102 1.38 -29.77 -11.35
CA VAL A 102 1.50 -28.32 -11.19
C VAL A 102 1.38 -27.97 -9.72
N GLU A 103 2.40 -27.31 -9.16
CA GLU A 103 2.44 -26.93 -7.76
C GLU A 103 2.21 -25.41 -7.61
N PRO A 104 1.54 -24.96 -6.54
CA PRO A 104 1.40 -23.54 -6.26
C PRO A 104 2.76 -22.93 -5.92
N ASP A 105 2.90 -21.61 -6.10
CA ASP A 105 4.09 -20.89 -5.66
C ASP A 105 4.31 -21.08 -4.14
N ALA A 106 5.55 -21.35 -3.73
CA ALA A 106 5.88 -21.59 -2.33
C ALA A 106 5.55 -20.40 -1.40
N LYS A 107 5.42 -19.19 -1.95
CA LYS A 107 5.04 -17.97 -1.21
C LYS A 107 3.53 -17.80 -1.09
N ASP A 108 2.73 -18.57 -1.85
CA ASP A 108 1.27 -18.46 -1.82
C ASP A 108 0.68 -19.20 -0.61
N LYS A 109 0.39 -18.43 0.43
CA LYS A 109 -0.15 -18.94 1.70
C LYS A 109 -1.59 -19.46 1.60
N ARG A 110 -2.31 -19.22 0.49
CA ARG A 110 -3.69 -19.69 0.33
C ARG A 110 -3.78 -21.21 0.20
N PHE A 111 -2.73 -21.85 -0.30
CA PHE A 111 -2.71 -23.27 -0.66
C PHE A 111 -1.84 -24.13 0.26
N THR A 112 -1.59 -23.68 1.49
CA THR A 112 -0.70 -24.38 2.45
C THR A 112 -1.37 -25.51 3.22
N ASP A 113 -2.71 -25.52 3.31
CA ASP A 113 -3.44 -26.56 4.04
C ASP A 113 -3.32 -27.93 3.31
N GLU A 114 -3.07 -29.00 4.07
CA GLU A 114 -2.88 -30.35 3.53
C GLU A 114 -4.10 -30.87 2.76
N VAL A 115 -5.31 -30.34 3.01
CA VAL A 115 -6.53 -30.72 2.29
C VAL A 115 -6.42 -30.45 0.79
N TRP A 116 -5.64 -29.44 0.38
CA TRP A 116 -5.35 -29.17 -1.03
C TRP A 116 -4.60 -30.32 -1.74
N ARG A 117 -3.87 -31.15 -0.99
CA ARG A 117 -3.10 -32.30 -1.50
C ARG A 117 -3.82 -33.62 -1.25
N THR A 118 -4.50 -33.75 -0.12
CA THR A 118 -5.06 -35.03 0.35
C THR A 118 -6.47 -35.30 -0.15
N ASN A 119 -7.26 -34.26 -0.44
CA ASN A 119 -8.64 -34.41 -0.91
C ASN A 119 -8.73 -34.26 -2.43
N ALA A 120 -9.24 -35.28 -3.13
CA ALA A 120 -9.30 -35.30 -4.59
C ALA A 120 -10.07 -34.12 -5.22
N TYR A 121 -11.15 -33.65 -4.57
CA TYR A 121 -11.93 -32.51 -5.06
C TYR A 121 -11.12 -31.20 -4.97
N TYR A 122 -10.56 -30.90 -3.79
CA TYR A 122 -9.75 -29.68 -3.61
C TYR A 122 -8.47 -29.73 -4.42
N HIS A 123 -7.87 -30.91 -4.57
CA HIS A 123 -6.72 -31.11 -5.43
C HIS A 123 -7.04 -30.81 -6.89
N ALA A 124 -8.13 -31.37 -7.45
CA ALA A 124 -8.55 -31.07 -8.81
C ALA A 124 -8.90 -29.58 -9.00
N LEU A 125 -9.54 -28.95 -8.01
CA LEU A 125 -9.86 -27.53 -8.02
C LEU A 125 -8.60 -26.65 -8.06
N LEU A 126 -7.60 -26.96 -7.22
CA LEU A 126 -6.31 -26.28 -7.20
C LEU A 126 -5.57 -26.46 -8.52
N GLN A 127 -5.46 -27.70 -9.01
CA GLN A 127 -4.78 -28.02 -10.26
C GLN A 127 -5.43 -27.30 -11.46
N THR A 128 -6.76 -27.22 -11.49
CA THR A 128 -7.50 -26.47 -12.52
C THR A 128 -7.12 -24.98 -12.48
N TYR A 129 -7.12 -24.38 -11.29
CA TYR A 129 -6.76 -22.97 -11.09
C TYR A 129 -5.32 -22.68 -11.53
N LEU A 130 -4.36 -23.50 -11.10
CA LEU A 130 -2.94 -23.31 -11.42
C LEU A 130 -2.66 -23.52 -12.92
N THR A 131 -3.23 -24.56 -13.52
CA THR A 131 -3.09 -24.87 -14.95
C THR A 131 -3.65 -23.74 -15.80
N TRP A 132 -4.79 -23.18 -15.39
CA TRP A 132 -5.40 -22.04 -16.06
C TRP A 132 -4.48 -20.81 -15.98
N GLN A 133 -3.98 -20.45 -14.80
CA GLN A 133 -3.04 -19.35 -14.63
C GLN A 133 -1.74 -19.55 -15.44
N GLN A 134 -1.19 -20.76 -15.44
CA GLN A 134 0.02 -21.10 -16.20
C GLN A 134 -0.22 -20.98 -17.71
N SER A 135 -1.40 -21.39 -18.19
CA SER A 135 -1.76 -21.31 -19.62
C SER A 135 -1.85 -19.86 -20.10
N PHE A 136 -2.42 -18.97 -19.29
CA PHE A 136 -2.46 -17.54 -19.61
C PHE A 136 -1.08 -16.88 -19.57
N ASN A 137 -0.23 -17.21 -18.59
CA ASN A 137 1.14 -16.70 -18.55
C ASN A 137 1.94 -17.18 -19.76
N ALA A 138 1.85 -18.46 -20.12
CA ALA A 138 2.52 -18.99 -21.30
C ALA A 138 2.03 -18.32 -22.60
N PHE A 139 0.74 -17.98 -22.69
CA PHE A 139 0.23 -17.21 -23.83
C PHE A 139 0.81 -15.79 -23.88
N ILE A 140 0.96 -15.12 -22.73
CA ILE A 140 1.61 -13.79 -22.65
C ILE A 140 3.08 -13.87 -23.06
N ASP A 141 3.78 -14.94 -22.67
CA ASP A 141 5.20 -15.15 -22.97
C ASP A 141 5.46 -15.33 -24.48
N ASP A 142 4.56 -16.03 -25.17
CA ASP A 142 4.66 -16.29 -26.61
C ASP A 142 3.98 -15.21 -27.47
N ALA A 143 3.18 -14.33 -26.88
CA ALA A 143 2.50 -13.25 -27.59
C ALA A 143 3.47 -12.15 -28.05
N ASP A 144 3.14 -11.49 -29.16
CA ASP A 144 3.93 -10.39 -29.71
C ASP A 144 3.65 -9.09 -28.93
N LEU A 145 4.22 -9.02 -27.72
CA LEU A 145 4.11 -7.91 -26.79
C LEU A 145 5.49 -7.38 -26.45
N ASP A 146 5.60 -6.06 -26.28
CA ASP A 146 6.80 -5.50 -25.67
C ASP A 146 6.89 -5.91 -24.20
N LYS A 147 8.09 -5.77 -23.60
CA LYS A 147 8.33 -6.19 -22.21
C LYS A 147 7.38 -5.49 -21.23
N LYS A 148 7.06 -4.22 -21.46
CA LYS A 148 6.24 -3.41 -20.56
C LYS A 148 4.80 -3.86 -20.59
N ASP A 149 4.26 -4.14 -21.77
CA ASP A 149 2.90 -4.63 -21.97
C ASP A 149 2.76 -6.08 -21.50
N ALA A 150 3.78 -6.91 -21.67
CA ALA A 150 3.82 -8.26 -21.09
C ALA A 150 3.77 -8.23 -19.56
N ASP A 151 4.59 -7.41 -18.90
CA ASP A 151 4.58 -7.28 -17.44
C ASP A 151 3.24 -6.74 -16.90
N ARG A 152 2.64 -5.80 -17.63
CA ARG A 152 1.31 -5.26 -17.34
C ARG A 152 0.21 -6.30 -17.54
N ALA A 153 0.27 -7.12 -18.59
CA ALA A 153 -0.65 -8.22 -18.82
C ALA A 153 -0.57 -9.27 -17.70
N ARG A 154 0.64 -9.62 -17.23
CA ARG A 154 0.82 -10.53 -16.09
C ARG A 154 0.20 -9.95 -14.82
N PHE A 155 0.35 -8.64 -14.57
CA PHE A 155 -0.27 -7.99 -13.42
C PHE A 155 -1.80 -7.98 -13.50
N VAL A 156 -2.38 -7.68 -14.67
CA VAL A 156 -3.83 -7.75 -14.88
C VAL A 156 -4.35 -9.17 -14.67
N LEU A 157 -3.64 -10.15 -15.22
CA LEU A 157 -3.96 -11.56 -15.04
C LEU A 157 -3.87 -11.95 -13.56
N SER A 158 -2.86 -11.50 -12.81
CA SER A 158 -2.74 -11.82 -11.39
C SER A 158 -3.90 -11.23 -10.59
N LEU A 159 -4.31 -9.98 -10.86
CA LEU A 159 -5.48 -9.39 -10.19
C LEU A 159 -6.76 -10.20 -10.45
N PHE A 160 -6.98 -10.61 -11.71
CA PHE A 160 -8.16 -11.39 -12.07
C PHE A 160 -8.11 -12.81 -11.47
N ALA A 161 -6.98 -13.50 -11.62
CA ALA A 161 -6.74 -14.84 -11.08
C ALA A 161 -6.88 -14.86 -9.55
N ASP A 162 -6.31 -13.87 -8.86
CA ASP A 162 -6.42 -13.75 -7.41
C ASP A 162 -7.84 -13.48 -6.95
N THR A 163 -8.65 -12.80 -7.75
CA THR A 163 -10.06 -12.54 -7.45
C THR A 163 -10.90 -13.81 -7.54
N VAL A 164 -10.66 -14.63 -8.57
CA VAL A 164 -11.41 -15.88 -8.80
C VAL A 164 -10.77 -17.10 -8.14
N ALA A 165 -9.72 -16.91 -7.34
CA ALA A 165 -9.04 -17.99 -6.65
C ALA A 165 -10.05 -18.82 -5.83
N PRO A 166 -9.97 -20.16 -5.85
CA PRO A 166 -10.96 -21.01 -5.21
C PRO A 166 -11.07 -20.76 -3.69
N SER A 167 -9.96 -20.35 -3.06
CA SER A 167 -9.89 -19.94 -1.66
C SER A 167 -10.77 -18.75 -1.28
N ASN A 168 -11.26 -17.97 -2.25
CA ASN A 168 -12.12 -16.81 -2.00
C ASN A 168 -13.60 -17.17 -1.91
N THR A 169 -13.96 -18.43 -2.16
CA THR A 169 -15.33 -18.91 -2.03
C THR A 169 -15.44 -19.84 -0.82
N LEU A 170 -16.61 -19.87 -0.17
CA LEU A 170 -16.81 -20.74 0.99
C LEU A 170 -16.57 -22.22 0.63
N LEU A 171 -17.19 -22.71 -0.43
CA LEU A 171 -17.06 -24.11 -0.87
C LEU A 171 -15.69 -24.47 -1.45
N GLY A 172 -14.98 -23.49 -2.01
CA GLY A 172 -13.63 -23.68 -2.53
C GLY A 172 -12.53 -23.51 -1.48
N ASN A 173 -12.85 -23.08 -0.26
CA ASN A 173 -11.89 -22.88 0.82
C ASN A 173 -11.98 -24.00 1.87
N PRO A 174 -11.03 -24.96 1.89
CA PRO A 174 -11.09 -26.09 2.81
C PRO A 174 -10.96 -25.66 4.27
N VAL A 175 -10.19 -24.60 4.56
CA VAL A 175 -10.01 -24.07 5.91
C VAL A 175 -11.32 -23.44 6.42
N ALA A 176 -12.02 -22.70 5.56
CA ALA A 176 -13.32 -22.12 5.89
C ALA A 176 -14.38 -23.22 6.12
N MET A 177 -14.43 -24.23 5.25
CA MET A 177 -15.34 -25.38 5.40
C MET A 177 -15.07 -26.17 6.69
N LYS A 178 -13.80 -26.43 6.99
CA LYS A 178 -13.38 -27.08 8.24
C LYS A 178 -13.82 -26.25 9.44
N LYS A 179 -13.58 -24.94 9.43
CA LYS A 179 -13.98 -24.04 10.52
C LYS A 179 -15.49 -23.97 10.70
N MET A 180 -16.25 -23.94 9.60
CA MET A 180 -17.71 -24.00 9.62
C MET A 180 -18.18 -25.27 10.34
N TYR A 181 -17.63 -26.43 9.99
CA TYR A 181 -17.98 -27.70 10.62
C TYR A 181 -17.60 -27.75 12.11
N GLU A 182 -16.36 -27.40 12.46
CA GLU A 182 -15.84 -27.39 13.84
C GLU A 182 -16.65 -26.47 14.77
N THR A 183 -17.18 -25.38 14.23
CA THR A 183 -17.96 -24.39 15.00
C THR A 183 -19.47 -24.62 14.95
N GLY A 184 -19.93 -25.69 14.28
CA GLY A 184 -21.36 -25.92 14.04
C GLY A 184 -22.06 -24.77 13.32
N GLY A 185 -21.33 -24.05 12.45
CA GLY A 185 -21.82 -22.88 11.72
C GLY A 185 -21.69 -21.54 12.47
N ALA A 186 -21.26 -21.51 13.73
CA ALA A 186 -21.13 -20.25 14.48
C ALA A 186 -20.11 -19.28 13.86
N SER A 187 -19.10 -19.78 13.14
CA SER A 187 -18.15 -18.94 12.39
C SER A 187 -18.80 -18.16 11.25
N LEU A 188 -19.80 -18.74 10.56
CA LEU A 188 -20.54 -18.05 9.49
C LEU A 188 -21.42 -16.94 10.05
N VAL A 189 -22.09 -17.21 11.18
CA VAL A 189 -22.92 -16.20 11.86
C VAL A 189 -22.05 -15.01 12.25
N LYS A 190 -20.88 -15.25 12.87
CA LYS A 190 -19.93 -14.19 13.22
C LYS A 190 -19.43 -13.42 11.99
N GLY A 191 -19.08 -14.13 10.91
CA GLY A 191 -18.65 -13.50 9.66
C GLY A 191 -19.73 -12.59 9.07
N LEU A 192 -21.00 -13.02 9.08
CA LEU A 192 -22.12 -12.20 8.64
C LEU A 192 -22.33 -10.98 9.54
N THR A 193 -22.21 -11.12 10.86
CA THR A 193 -22.25 -9.99 11.78
C THR A 193 -21.17 -8.97 11.45
N HIS A 194 -19.92 -9.40 11.26
CA HIS A 194 -18.84 -8.50 10.86
C HIS A 194 -19.12 -7.82 9.51
N MET A 195 -19.63 -8.56 8.52
CA MET A 195 -19.99 -8.00 7.21
C MET A 195 -21.06 -6.89 7.33
N LEU A 196 -22.09 -7.12 8.15
CA LEU A 196 -23.13 -6.13 8.39
C LEU A 196 -22.62 -4.91 9.17
N GLU A 197 -21.76 -5.13 10.17
CA GLU A 197 -21.10 -4.05 10.91
C GLU A 197 -20.20 -3.20 10.01
N ASP A 198 -19.43 -3.84 9.13
CA ASP A 198 -18.54 -3.18 8.16
C ASP A 198 -19.35 -2.42 7.10
N LEU A 199 -20.49 -2.95 6.65
CA LEU A 199 -21.40 -2.26 5.75
C LEU A 199 -22.02 -1.02 6.40
N ALA A 200 -22.41 -1.11 7.68
CA ALA A 200 -23.01 -0.02 8.41
C ALA A 200 -22.00 1.06 8.84
N ASN A 201 -20.79 0.66 9.26
CA ASN A 201 -19.86 1.54 9.98
C ASN A 201 -18.51 1.74 9.28
N ASN A 202 -18.17 0.95 8.26
CA ASN A 202 -16.86 1.00 7.60
C ASN A 202 -16.96 1.15 6.06
N GLY A 203 -18.08 1.70 5.58
CA GLY A 203 -18.30 1.95 4.14
C GLY A 203 -18.30 0.68 3.28
N GLY A 204 -18.64 -0.48 3.87
CA GLY A 204 -18.63 -1.77 3.20
C GLY A 204 -17.26 -2.44 3.08
N MET A 205 -16.20 -1.83 3.62
CA MET A 205 -14.86 -2.42 3.60
C MET A 205 -14.65 -3.33 4.82
N PRO A 206 -14.05 -4.52 4.66
CA PRO A 206 -13.72 -5.36 5.81
C PRO A 206 -12.80 -4.66 6.81
N SER A 207 -13.15 -4.69 8.09
CA SER A 207 -12.29 -4.17 9.15
C SER A 207 -11.06 -5.06 9.35
N GLN A 208 -9.86 -4.49 9.23
CA GLN A 208 -8.60 -5.25 9.40
C GLN A 208 -8.15 -5.33 10.86
N VAL A 209 -8.51 -4.32 11.66
CA VAL A 209 -8.06 -4.17 13.04
C VAL A 209 -9.23 -3.74 13.92
N ASN A 210 -9.38 -4.39 15.07
CA ASN A 210 -10.31 -3.92 16.09
C ASN A 210 -9.74 -2.66 16.77
N MET A 211 -10.21 -1.49 16.34
CA MET A 211 -9.76 -0.21 16.90
C MET A 211 -10.09 -0.03 18.39
N LYS A 212 -11.07 -0.79 18.92
CA LYS A 212 -11.42 -0.77 20.35
C LYS A 212 -10.47 -1.62 21.21
N ALA A 213 -9.66 -2.48 20.59
CA ALA A 213 -8.69 -3.32 21.31
C ALA A 213 -7.48 -2.52 21.81
N PHE A 214 -7.27 -1.30 21.31
CA PHE A 214 -6.10 -0.50 21.61
C PHE A 214 -6.49 0.84 22.23
N GLN A 215 -5.90 1.15 23.39
CA GLN A 215 -6.12 2.42 24.09
C GLN A 215 -4.81 3.20 24.20
N VAL A 216 -4.82 4.47 23.79
CA VAL A 216 -3.64 5.35 23.94
C VAL A 216 -3.35 5.59 25.42
N GLY A 217 -2.08 5.51 25.80
CA GLY A 217 -1.65 5.61 27.19
C GLY A 217 -1.86 4.34 28.01
N LYS A 218 -2.45 3.28 27.44
CA LYS A 218 -2.53 1.95 28.06
C LYS A 218 -1.88 0.83 27.24
N ASP A 219 -2.22 0.71 25.96
CA ASP A 219 -1.72 -0.32 25.05
C ASP A 219 -0.95 0.28 23.86
N LEU A 220 -1.10 1.59 23.60
CA LEU A 220 -0.40 2.34 22.56
C LEU A 220 0.26 3.59 23.13
N ALA A 221 1.42 3.96 22.58
CA ALA A 221 2.15 5.20 22.92
C ALA A 221 2.32 5.41 24.43
N LEU A 222 2.84 4.38 25.12
CA LEU A 222 3.04 4.39 26.57
C LEU A 222 4.26 5.17 27.03
N SER A 223 5.21 5.37 26.12
CA SER A 223 6.45 6.07 26.45
C SER A 223 6.14 7.52 26.79
N PRO A 224 6.49 8.01 28.00
CA PRO A 224 6.38 9.42 28.32
C PRO A 224 7.36 10.22 27.45
N GLY A 225 7.04 11.49 27.19
CA GLY A 225 7.90 12.43 26.45
C GLY A 225 7.33 12.88 25.11
N ALA A 226 8.00 13.86 24.49
CA ALA A 226 7.62 14.36 23.17
C ALA A 226 7.99 13.37 22.06
N VAL A 227 7.23 13.41 20.97
CA VAL A 227 7.44 12.58 19.77
C VAL A 227 7.98 13.43 18.64
N LEU A 228 9.17 13.10 18.13
CA LEU A 228 9.74 13.66 16.91
C LEU A 228 9.47 12.73 15.72
N ILE A 229 8.76 13.23 14.72
CA ILE A 229 8.48 12.52 13.47
C ILE A 229 9.52 12.89 12.42
N VAL A 230 10.19 11.87 11.88
CA VAL A 230 11.14 11.94 10.76
C VAL A 230 10.46 11.38 9.49
N PRO A 231 9.83 12.23 8.67
CA PRO A 231 9.14 11.79 7.45
C PRO A 231 10.15 11.41 6.35
N PRO A 232 9.72 10.75 5.27
CA PRO A 232 10.56 10.53 4.09
C PRO A 232 11.04 11.86 3.51
N GLN A 233 12.24 11.88 2.94
CA GLN A 233 12.81 13.03 2.23
C GLN A 233 12.31 13.12 0.78
N VAL A 234 11.93 11.97 0.19
CA VAL A 234 11.42 11.89 -1.19
C VAL A 234 10.01 12.44 -1.35
N ASN A 235 9.21 12.41 -0.29
CA ASN A 235 7.84 12.92 -0.25
C ASN A 235 7.73 14.00 0.83
N LYS A 236 6.71 14.86 0.76
CA LYS A 236 6.51 15.89 1.79
C LYS A 236 5.98 15.29 3.09
N PHE A 237 6.26 15.96 4.22
CA PHE A 237 5.92 15.48 5.56
C PHE A 237 4.42 15.22 5.77
N TYR A 238 3.55 15.92 5.03
CA TYR A 238 2.09 15.79 5.14
C TYR A 238 1.55 14.41 4.77
N VAL A 239 2.37 13.47 4.29
CA VAL A 239 1.95 12.05 4.20
C VAL A 239 1.49 11.50 5.56
N MET A 240 1.98 12.08 6.65
CA MET A 240 1.58 11.79 8.03
C MET A 240 0.39 12.65 8.50
N ASP A 241 -0.04 13.64 7.71
CA ASP A 241 -1.07 14.64 8.06
C ASP A 241 -1.91 15.01 6.82
N LEU A 242 -2.52 14.01 6.18
CA LEU A 242 -3.16 14.17 4.87
C LEU A 242 -4.49 14.90 4.94
N SER A 243 -5.36 14.46 5.84
CA SER A 243 -6.69 15.04 6.05
C SER A 243 -7.10 14.86 7.51
N PRO A 244 -8.13 15.59 7.98
CA PRO A 244 -8.68 15.47 9.33
C PRO A 244 -8.84 14.03 9.85
N ASN A 245 -9.28 13.11 8.98
CA ASN A 245 -9.56 11.72 9.34
C ASN A 245 -8.41 10.77 8.97
N LYS A 246 -7.32 11.28 8.38
CA LYS A 246 -6.14 10.54 7.90
C LYS A 246 -4.86 11.27 8.31
N SER A 247 -4.76 11.58 9.59
CA SER A 247 -3.63 12.29 10.17
C SER A 247 -3.17 11.61 11.45
N ILE A 248 -1.95 11.07 11.43
CA ILE A 248 -1.33 10.51 12.63
C ILE A 248 -0.91 11.63 13.58
N ILE A 249 -0.51 12.79 13.04
CA ILE A 249 -0.12 13.96 13.85
C ILE A 249 -1.32 14.44 14.67
N ARG A 250 -2.46 14.67 14.01
CA ARG A 250 -3.70 15.06 14.68
C ARG A 250 -4.13 14.01 15.70
N TYR A 251 -4.03 12.73 15.35
CA TYR A 251 -4.39 11.64 16.27
C TYR A 251 -3.53 11.67 17.54
N LEU A 252 -2.20 11.76 17.41
CA LEU A 252 -1.28 11.81 18.54
C LEU A 252 -1.51 13.06 19.41
N VAL A 253 -1.66 14.23 18.80
CA VAL A 253 -1.95 15.49 19.51
C VAL A 253 -3.29 15.41 20.26
N ALA A 254 -4.34 14.87 19.63
CA ALA A 254 -5.65 14.69 20.26
C ALA A 254 -5.62 13.73 21.47
N ASN A 255 -4.62 12.85 21.55
CA ASN A 255 -4.39 11.94 22.67
C ASN A 255 -3.31 12.45 23.64
N GLY A 256 -3.02 13.76 23.63
CA GLY A 256 -2.17 14.41 24.62
C GLY A 256 -0.66 14.22 24.40
N GLN A 257 -0.24 13.68 23.26
CA GLN A 257 1.18 13.60 22.90
C GLN A 257 1.65 14.95 22.34
N GLN A 258 2.82 15.41 22.79
CA GLN A 258 3.46 16.58 22.20
C GLN A 258 4.25 16.15 20.98
N VAL A 259 3.80 16.54 19.79
CA VAL A 259 4.34 16.06 18.51
C VAL A 259 5.11 17.17 17.80
N PHE A 260 6.31 16.82 17.33
CA PHE A 260 7.16 17.62 16.46
C PHE A 260 7.39 16.85 15.16
N ALA A 261 7.59 17.54 14.04
CA ALA A 261 7.86 16.92 12.76
C ALA A 261 8.91 17.70 11.97
N ILE A 262 9.83 17.00 11.32
CA ILE A 262 10.80 17.62 10.42
C ILE A 262 10.12 17.92 9.08
N SER A 263 10.08 19.18 8.67
CA SER A 263 9.69 19.56 7.31
C SER A 263 10.95 19.71 6.46
N TRP A 264 11.24 18.69 5.64
CA TRP A 264 12.42 18.70 4.79
C TRP A 264 12.34 19.79 3.72
N ARG A 265 13.47 20.49 3.54
CA ARG A 265 13.64 21.42 2.43
C ARG A 265 13.68 20.63 1.11
N ASN A 266 13.01 21.16 0.09
CA ASN A 266 13.18 20.63 -1.27
C ASN A 266 14.55 21.08 -1.81
N PRO A 267 15.50 20.16 -2.09
CA PRO A 267 16.86 20.54 -2.48
C PRO A 267 16.87 21.32 -3.80
N THR A 268 17.74 22.33 -3.89
CA THR A 268 18.06 23.05 -5.13
C THR A 268 19.49 22.71 -5.58
N PRO A 269 19.96 23.14 -6.76
CA PRO A 269 21.33 22.84 -7.22
C PRO A 269 22.44 23.22 -6.22
N GLN A 270 22.18 24.19 -5.34
CA GLN A 270 23.08 24.61 -4.27
C GLN A 270 23.31 23.51 -3.21
N GLN A 271 22.37 22.57 -3.07
CA GLN A 271 22.42 21.45 -2.14
C GLN A 271 22.91 20.15 -2.78
N ARG A 272 23.50 20.19 -3.99
CA ARG A 272 23.99 19.00 -4.72
C ARG A 272 24.99 18.13 -3.96
N ALA A 273 25.64 18.68 -2.94
CA ALA A 273 26.64 17.99 -2.13
C ALA A 273 26.05 17.35 -0.86
N TRP A 274 24.75 17.53 -0.59
CA TRP A 274 24.10 16.90 0.56
C TRP A 274 24.10 15.39 0.41
N GLY A 275 24.63 14.71 1.43
CA GLY A 275 24.63 13.25 1.56
C GLY A 275 23.91 12.81 2.83
N PHE A 276 23.95 11.51 3.13
CA PHE A 276 23.32 10.94 4.33
C PHE A 276 23.73 11.65 5.62
N GLU A 277 25.01 11.96 5.79
CA GLU A 277 25.54 12.68 6.97
C GLU A 277 24.83 14.02 7.22
N THR A 278 24.46 14.73 6.14
CA THR A 278 23.75 16.01 6.26
C THR A 278 22.37 15.82 6.87
N TYR A 279 21.66 14.75 6.47
CA TYR A 279 20.34 14.43 6.98
C TYR A 279 20.40 13.86 8.41
N ASP A 280 21.39 13.03 8.71
CA ASP A 280 21.63 12.51 10.07
C ASP A 280 21.86 13.65 11.06
N ARG A 281 22.72 14.62 10.69
CA ARG A 281 22.97 15.82 11.50
C ARG A 281 21.70 16.65 11.70
N ALA A 282 20.89 16.82 10.66
CA ALA A 282 19.63 17.54 10.77
C ALA A 282 18.63 16.86 11.73
N ILE A 283 18.63 15.52 11.80
CA ILE A 283 17.82 14.78 12.78
C ILE A 283 18.33 15.05 14.20
N LEU A 284 19.64 15.00 14.42
CA LEU A 284 20.25 15.32 15.72
C LEU A 284 19.93 16.77 16.16
N GLU A 285 20.05 17.74 15.24
CA GLU A 285 19.68 19.13 15.49
C GLU A 285 18.19 19.27 15.87
N ALA A 286 17.31 18.53 15.18
CA ALA A 286 15.89 18.50 15.51
C ALA A 286 15.63 17.87 16.89
N MET A 287 16.34 16.80 17.25
CA MET A 287 16.25 16.18 18.58
C MET A 287 16.65 17.17 19.67
N GLU A 288 17.78 17.87 19.50
CA GLU A 288 18.22 18.91 20.44
C GLU A 288 17.22 20.06 20.56
N ALA A 289 16.66 20.52 19.44
CA ALA A 289 15.61 21.54 19.46
C ALA A 289 14.36 21.08 20.24
N VAL A 290 13.93 19.83 20.05
CA VAL A 290 12.80 19.27 20.79
C VAL A 290 13.12 19.15 22.29
N ARG A 291 14.31 18.66 22.66
CA ARG A 291 14.74 18.59 24.07
C ARG A 291 14.76 19.98 24.71
N ALA A 292 15.27 20.98 24.00
CA ALA A 292 15.30 22.36 24.45
C ALA A 292 13.89 22.96 24.62
N ILE A 293 12.96 22.70 23.71
CA ILE A 293 11.57 23.20 23.82
C ILE A 293 10.83 22.52 24.96
N THR A 294 11.01 21.21 25.10
CA THR A 294 10.23 20.37 26.02
C THR A 294 10.83 20.28 27.41
N GLN A 295 12.09 20.69 27.57
CA GLN A 295 12.91 20.48 28.77
C GLN A 295 13.02 19.00 29.16
N SER A 296 12.80 18.09 28.20
CA SER A 296 12.89 16.65 28.40
C SER A 296 14.34 16.19 28.23
N PRO A 297 14.85 15.28 29.09
CA PRO A 297 16.18 14.73 28.91
C PRO A 297 16.28 13.87 27.64
N ASP A 298 15.16 13.34 27.16
CA ASP A 298 15.07 12.40 26.03
C ASP A 298 13.84 12.66 25.15
N VAL A 299 13.83 12.14 23.93
CA VAL A 299 12.77 12.33 22.92
C VAL A 299 12.44 10.99 22.26
N ASN A 300 11.14 10.66 22.21
CA ASN A 300 10.67 9.52 21.43
C ASN A 300 10.77 9.89 19.95
N ILE A 301 11.40 9.05 19.14
CA ILE A 301 11.59 9.33 17.71
C ILE A 301 10.92 8.26 16.86
N THR A 302 10.27 8.68 15.77
CA THR A 302 9.62 7.78 14.82
C THR A 302 9.98 8.18 13.40
N GLY A 303 10.37 7.21 12.59
CA GLY A 303 10.75 7.41 11.19
C GLY A 303 9.82 6.65 10.25
N SER A 304 9.51 7.25 9.10
CA SER A 304 8.67 6.62 8.07
C SER A 304 9.43 6.51 6.74
N CYS A 305 9.38 5.33 6.11
CA CYS A 305 10.02 5.05 4.82
C CYS A 305 11.52 5.45 4.83
N LEU A 306 11.96 6.33 3.92
CA LEU A 306 13.34 6.80 3.86
C LEU A 306 13.78 7.55 5.13
N GLY A 307 12.85 8.24 5.80
CA GLY A 307 13.11 8.85 7.10
C GLY A 307 13.40 7.80 8.17
N GLY A 308 12.73 6.65 8.11
CA GLY A 308 13.01 5.49 8.96
C GLY A 308 14.36 4.84 8.67
N MET A 309 14.75 4.74 7.40
CA MET A 309 16.08 4.23 7.02
C MET A 309 17.22 5.16 7.49
N THR A 310 17.02 6.48 7.32
CA THR A 310 17.97 7.49 7.80
C THR A 310 18.08 7.44 9.33
N LEU A 311 16.94 7.40 10.03
CA LEU A 311 16.90 7.27 11.48
C LEU A 311 17.58 5.99 11.98
N ALA A 312 17.35 4.85 11.32
CA ALA A 312 18.00 3.59 11.69
C ALA A 312 19.52 3.65 11.50
N THR A 313 20.00 4.35 10.48
CA THR A 313 21.44 4.56 10.23
C THR A 313 22.05 5.43 11.33
N LEU A 314 21.38 6.54 11.68
CA LEU A 314 21.78 7.41 12.78
C LEU A 314 21.84 6.66 14.11
N LEU A 315 20.79 5.91 14.46
CA LEU A 315 20.72 5.15 15.71
C LEU A 315 21.76 4.02 15.79
N GLY A 316 22.19 3.47 14.64
CA GLY A 316 23.29 2.51 14.61
C GLY A 316 24.67 3.13 14.83
N HIS A 317 24.78 4.46 14.79
CA HIS A 317 26.02 5.20 14.99
C HIS A 317 26.14 5.83 16.39
N LEU A 318 25.03 5.98 17.12
CA LEU A 318 24.96 6.44 18.50
C LEU A 318 25.24 5.30 19.49
#